data_AF-A0A9P3MX66-F1
#
_entry.id   AF-A0A9P3MX66-F1
#
_cell.length_a   1.000
_cell.length_b   1.000
_cell.length_c   1.000
_cell.angle_alpha   90.00
_cell.angle_beta   90.00
_cell.angle_gamma   90.00
#
_symmetry.space_group_name_H-M   'P 1'
#
loop_
_entity.id
_entity.type
_entity.pdbx_description
1 polymer ?
#
loop_
_entity_poly.entity_id
_entity_poly.type
_entity_poly.pdbx_seq_one_letter_code
_entity_poly.pdbx_strand_id
1 'polypeptide(L)'
;MSFYDMTVEKYASLPLHTLTLRQMLAQGEEALKDPNFMVRNARFVHKEMPVRLAKRLMDLQFLPHIVVINPHIKQVYDSYRQAFDMLTAFPEIKTLEDNAKFTQMITMLVDDHTPLCWECWRGESGSALSAAACAAAPTFSSFGASLSVSDSVCAHQLVDDHTPLLGVLARGVRECALRPLVGRELDLDPFLDNMLRSRISRRVIAEHHICLQHQRPGFIGVICSQLSMRTLVEAATKQCTDVSRRTFGFCPDFEMHGDVDSTFAYVPAHIEYMLFEILKNASRAVVEHHLKKAHEEGKSISQATFPPVTITVCRGQKESTIKVSDQGGGIANELKEKVWSYGFSSLDEDTEAIQPAGPLDSHGSPMAGLGFGLPLSRLHAQYFGGDIEFFSIPGYGTDVYIRVHRLGDHQEEFEI
;
A
#
# COMPACT_ATOMS: atom_id res chain seq x y z
N MET A 1 -16.21 25.37 22.67
CA MET A 1 -14.96 25.12 21.93
C MET A 1 -13.97 26.20 22.32
N SER A 2 -12.78 25.83 22.80
CA SER A 2 -11.67 26.77 22.99
C SER A 2 -11.34 27.42 21.64
N PHE A 3 -11.07 28.72 21.62
CA PHE A 3 -10.64 29.45 20.41
C PHE A 3 -9.31 28.89 19.85
N TYR A 4 -8.52 28.24 20.71
CA TYR A 4 -7.33 27.47 20.34
C TYR A 4 -7.56 26.00 20.71
N ASP A 5 -7.95 25.18 19.73
CA ASP A 5 -7.97 23.72 19.90
C ASP A 5 -6.55 23.16 19.73
N MET A 6 -5.80 23.13 20.83
CA MET A 6 -4.44 22.58 20.88
C MET A 6 -4.41 21.05 21.06
N THR A 7 -5.54 20.36 20.84
CA THR A 7 -5.62 18.91 21.06
C THR A 7 -4.67 18.17 20.12
N VAL A 8 -4.63 18.54 18.84
CA VAL A 8 -3.72 17.93 17.86
C VAL A 8 -2.26 18.13 18.26
N GLU A 9 -1.86 19.35 18.63
CA GLU A 9 -0.50 19.66 19.09
C GLU A 9 -0.10 18.81 20.30
N LYS A 10 -1.00 18.67 21.28
CA LYS A 10 -0.78 17.84 22.46
C LYS A 10 -0.51 16.38 22.07
N TYR A 11 -1.33 15.78 21.20
CA TYR A 11 -1.13 14.40 20.76
C TYR A 11 0.13 14.24 19.90
N ALA A 12 0.44 15.21 19.04
CA ALA A 12 1.62 15.17 18.18
C ALA A 12 2.94 15.20 18.97
N SER A 13 2.93 15.81 20.16
CA SER A 13 4.07 15.86 21.10
C SER A 13 4.31 14.55 21.87
N LEU A 14 3.35 13.62 21.85
CA LEU A 14 3.50 12.36 22.58
C LEU A 14 4.51 11.43 21.90
N PRO A 15 5.27 10.63 22.68
CA PRO A 15 6.16 9.63 22.13
C PRO A 15 5.35 8.55 21.40
N LEU A 16 5.92 8.04 20.33
CA LEU A 16 5.34 6.98 19.51
C LEU A 16 6.00 5.65 19.82
N HIS A 17 5.22 4.57 19.86
CA HIS A 17 5.73 3.23 20.11
C HIS A 17 5.82 2.42 18.80
N THR A 18 7.05 2.18 18.34
CA THR A 18 7.30 1.38 17.14
C THR A 18 7.26 -0.13 17.41
N LEU A 19 6.58 -0.91 16.56
CA LEU A 19 6.55 -2.37 16.62
C LEU A 19 7.55 -3.01 15.66
N THR A 20 8.13 -4.13 16.08
CA THR A 20 8.90 -5.05 15.23
C THR A 20 8.00 -6.19 14.73
N LEU A 21 8.34 -6.80 13.58
CA LEU A 21 7.66 -8.02 13.11
C LEU A 21 7.70 -9.14 14.17
N ARG A 22 8.81 -9.26 14.93
CA ARG A 22 8.92 -10.26 16.00
C ARG A 22 7.94 -10.00 17.14
N GLN A 23 7.78 -8.74 17.56
CA GLN A 23 6.79 -8.38 18.57
C GLN A 23 5.37 -8.69 18.08
N MET A 24 5.04 -8.37 16.83
CA MET A 24 3.74 -8.69 16.24
C MET A 24 3.49 -10.20 16.12
N LEU A 25 4.51 -11.01 15.82
CA LEU A 25 4.41 -12.47 15.86
C LEU A 25 4.15 -12.98 17.29
N ALA A 26 4.84 -12.42 18.28
CA ALA A 26 4.65 -12.79 19.69
C ALA A 26 3.24 -12.47 20.20
N GLN A 27 2.62 -11.39 19.69
CA GLN A 27 1.23 -11.05 19.99
C GLN A 27 0.24 -12.16 19.61
N GLY A 28 0.53 -12.95 18.57
CA GLY A 28 -0.29 -14.11 18.21
C GLY A 28 -0.32 -15.19 19.29
N GLU A 29 0.83 -15.47 19.90
CA GLU A 29 0.89 -16.42 21.03
C GLU A 29 0.19 -15.88 22.27
N GLU A 30 0.33 -14.58 22.55
CA GLU A 30 -0.34 -13.93 23.67
C GLU A 30 -1.86 -13.96 23.50
N ALA A 31 -2.35 -13.72 22.28
CA ALA A 31 -3.77 -13.80 21.95
C ALA A 31 -4.39 -15.18 22.22
N LEU A 32 -3.59 -16.26 22.10
CA LEU A 32 -4.04 -17.62 22.40
C LEU A 32 -4.02 -17.93 23.91
N LYS A 33 -3.09 -17.31 24.66
CA LYS A 33 -2.82 -17.63 26.07
C LYS A 33 -3.64 -16.77 27.04
N ASP A 34 -3.87 -15.50 26.72
CA ASP A 34 -4.52 -14.53 27.61
C ASP A 34 -5.86 -14.05 27.02
N PRO A 35 -7.00 -14.41 27.64
CA PRO A 35 -8.33 -13.95 27.21
C PRO A 35 -8.51 -12.43 27.22
N ASN A 36 -7.72 -11.70 28.01
CA ASN A 36 -7.77 -10.23 28.08
C ASN A 36 -6.82 -9.54 27.10
N PHE A 37 -6.01 -10.30 26.37
CA PHE A 37 -5.02 -9.74 25.44
C PHE A 37 -5.68 -8.86 24.37
N MET A 38 -6.85 -9.24 23.86
CA MET A 38 -7.60 -8.44 22.87
C MET A 38 -7.92 -7.04 23.39
N VAL A 39 -8.41 -6.92 24.63
CA VAL A 39 -8.72 -5.62 25.24
C VAL A 39 -7.44 -4.81 25.46
N ARG A 40 -6.35 -5.45 25.88
CA ARG A 40 -5.05 -4.77 26.04
C ARG A 40 -4.51 -4.27 24.70
N ASN A 41 -4.59 -5.08 23.66
CA ASN A 41 -4.16 -4.72 22.31
C ASN A 41 -5.02 -3.59 21.74
N ALA A 42 -6.33 -3.63 21.95
CA ALA A 42 -7.25 -2.56 21.55
C ALA A 42 -6.89 -1.21 22.19
N ARG A 43 -6.57 -1.21 23.50
CA ARG A 43 -6.09 0.00 24.20
C ARG A 43 -4.79 0.52 23.63
N PHE A 44 -3.87 -0.37 23.26
CA PHE A 44 -2.63 0.01 22.60
C PHE A 44 -2.93 0.71 21.26
N VAL A 45 -3.76 0.11 20.39
CA VAL A 45 -4.16 0.71 19.11
C VAL A 45 -4.89 2.04 19.30
N HIS A 46 -5.84 2.10 20.23
CA HIS A 46 -6.61 3.31 20.58
C HIS A 46 -5.72 4.44 21.07
N LYS A 47 -4.62 4.14 21.76
CA LYS A 47 -3.64 5.13 22.21
C LYS A 47 -2.69 5.58 21.09
N GLU A 48 -2.22 4.65 20.26
CA GLU A 48 -1.20 4.92 19.24
C GLU A 48 -1.75 5.60 17.98
N MET A 49 -2.95 5.22 17.51
CA MET A 49 -3.49 5.77 16.26
C MET A 49 -3.72 7.29 16.28
N PRO A 50 -4.29 7.90 17.34
CA PRO A 50 -4.42 9.35 17.44
C PRO A 50 -3.09 10.08 17.40
N VAL A 51 -2.05 9.54 18.04
CA VAL A 51 -0.69 10.13 18.03
C VAL A 51 -0.13 10.15 16.60
N ARG A 52 -0.26 9.04 15.88
CA ARG A 52 0.18 8.92 14.48
C ARG A 52 -0.56 9.86 13.54
N LEU A 53 -1.87 10.04 13.73
CA LEU A 53 -2.67 10.98 12.95
C LEU A 53 -2.34 12.44 13.30
N ALA A 54 -2.19 12.76 14.59
CA ALA A 54 -1.88 14.10 15.05
C ALA A 54 -0.55 14.61 14.48
N LYS A 55 0.49 13.78 14.44
CA LYS A 55 1.77 14.11 13.81
C LYS A 55 1.59 14.48 12.33
N ARG A 56 0.81 13.71 11.57
CA ARG A 56 0.50 14.01 10.15
C ARG A 56 -0.38 15.23 9.96
N LEU A 57 -1.31 15.49 10.88
CA LEU A 57 -2.09 16.73 10.88
C LEU A 57 -1.20 17.95 11.13
N MET A 58 -0.20 17.85 12.00
CA MET A 58 0.81 18.91 12.18
C MET A 58 1.63 19.11 10.90
N ASP A 59 2.10 18.04 10.26
CA ASP A 59 2.85 18.14 9.01
C ASP A 59 2.05 18.86 7.92
N LEU A 60 0.75 18.55 7.79
CA LEU A 60 -0.16 19.24 6.88
C LEU A 60 -0.34 20.73 7.23
N GLN A 61 -0.37 21.09 8.52
CA GLN A 61 -0.52 22.49 8.97
C GLN A 61 0.74 23.32 8.74
N PHE A 62 1.93 22.70 8.78
CA PHE A 62 3.21 23.39 8.57
C PHE A 62 3.64 23.48 7.10
N LEU A 63 2.88 22.88 6.18
CA LEU A 63 3.13 23.06 4.75
C LEU A 63 3.03 24.54 4.34
N PRO A 64 3.76 24.97 3.29
CA PRO A 64 3.62 26.31 2.76
C PRO A 64 2.17 26.63 2.41
N HIS A 65 1.72 27.86 2.72
CA HIS A 65 0.32 28.26 2.59
C HIS A 65 -0.28 27.94 1.22
N ILE A 66 0.50 28.08 0.15
CA ILE A 66 0.07 27.77 -1.23
C ILE A 66 -0.32 26.29 -1.45
N VAL A 67 0.27 25.38 -0.68
CA VAL A 67 -0.04 23.94 -0.69
C VAL A 67 -1.27 23.67 0.17
N VAL A 68 -1.35 24.28 1.35
CA VAL A 68 -2.47 24.09 2.30
C VAL A 68 -3.81 24.55 1.73
N ILE A 69 -3.83 25.64 0.94
CA ILE A 69 -5.06 26.13 0.30
C ILE A 69 -5.53 25.26 -0.88
N ASN A 70 -4.75 24.28 -1.32
CA ASN A 70 -5.17 23.38 -2.39
C ASN A 70 -6.39 22.56 -1.93
N PRO A 71 -7.49 22.50 -2.70
CA PRO A 71 -8.72 21.84 -2.28
C PRO A 71 -8.54 20.34 -2.03
N HIS A 72 -7.64 19.67 -2.76
CA HIS A 72 -7.33 18.26 -2.55
C HIS A 72 -6.52 18.04 -1.28
N ILE A 73 -5.53 18.89 -0.99
CA ILE A 73 -4.77 18.82 0.27
C ILE A 73 -5.70 19.12 1.46
N LYS A 74 -6.60 20.10 1.33
CA LYS A 74 -7.62 20.38 2.33
C LYS A 74 -8.54 19.18 2.56
N GLN A 75 -8.99 18.52 1.49
CA GLN A 75 -9.81 17.30 1.61
C GLN A 75 -9.07 16.21 2.41
N VAL A 76 -7.77 16.01 2.14
CA VAL A 76 -6.94 15.06 2.91
C VAL A 76 -6.86 15.45 4.38
N TYR A 77 -6.66 16.74 4.67
CA TYR A 77 -6.65 17.27 6.03
C TYR A 77 -7.98 17.04 6.76
N ASP A 78 -9.11 17.36 6.10
CA ASP A 78 -10.45 17.21 6.68
C ASP A 78 -10.75 15.74 7.01
N SER A 79 -10.40 14.80 6.12
CA SER A 79 -10.53 13.36 6.39
C SER A 79 -9.67 12.90 7.57
N TYR A 80 -8.42 13.34 7.66
CA TYR A 80 -7.54 12.99 8.79
C TYR A 80 -8.02 13.59 10.10
N ARG A 81 -8.57 14.81 10.04
CA ARG A 81 -9.12 15.49 11.20
C ARG A 81 -10.35 14.76 11.71
N GLN A 82 -11.25 14.35 10.81
CA GLN A 82 -12.43 13.58 11.16
C GLN A 82 -12.05 12.23 11.80
N ALA A 83 -11.08 11.52 11.23
CA ALA A 83 -10.57 10.27 11.81
C ALA A 83 -9.96 10.48 13.21
N PHE A 84 -9.20 11.55 13.40
CA PHE A 84 -8.62 11.92 14.70
C PHE A 84 -9.71 12.23 15.73
N ASP A 85 -10.72 13.01 15.36
CA ASP A 85 -11.83 13.36 16.23
C ASP A 85 -12.65 12.12 16.62
N MET A 86 -12.89 11.19 15.68
CA MET A 86 -13.56 9.90 15.96
C MET A 86 -12.78 9.05 16.96
N LEU A 87 -11.47 8.90 16.78
CA LEU A 87 -10.64 8.07 17.67
C LEU A 87 -10.50 8.67 19.07
N THR A 88 -10.35 10.00 19.16
CA THR A 88 -10.21 10.69 20.45
C THR A 88 -11.52 10.80 21.22
N ALA A 89 -12.66 10.83 20.53
CA ALA A 89 -13.98 10.79 21.14
C ALA A 89 -14.39 9.37 21.61
N PHE A 90 -13.73 8.32 21.12
CA PHE A 90 -14.07 6.95 21.49
C PHE A 90 -13.75 6.68 22.97
N PRO A 91 -14.69 6.09 23.74
CA PRO A 91 -14.52 5.86 25.17
C PRO A 91 -13.41 4.83 25.47
N GLU A 92 -12.92 4.86 26.70
CA GLU A 92 -11.91 3.91 27.17
C GLU A 92 -12.39 2.45 27.04
N ILE A 93 -11.63 1.63 26.32
CA ILE A 93 -11.96 0.22 26.06
C ILE A 93 -11.76 -0.61 27.33
N LYS A 94 -12.84 -1.15 27.91
CA LYS A 94 -12.76 -1.94 29.15
C LYS A 94 -13.14 -3.40 28.96
N THR A 95 -14.02 -3.66 28.01
CA THR A 95 -14.62 -4.97 27.77
C THR A 95 -14.38 -5.45 26.36
N LEU A 96 -14.67 -6.74 26.12
CA LEU A 96 -14.67 -7.29 24.76
C LEU A 96 -15.78 -6.69 23.87
N GLU A 97 -16.87 -6.20 24.48
CA GLU A 97 -17.92 -5.48 23.76
C GLU A 97 -17.41 -4.10 23.28
N ASP A 98 -16.68 -3.38 24.13
CA ASP A 98 -16.03 -2.13 23.73
C ASP A 98 -15.00 -2.38 22.63
N ASN A 99 -14.25 -3.49 22.72
CA ASN A 99 -13.32 -3.91 21.67
C ASN A 99 -14.04 -4.15 20.33
N ALA A 100 -15.18 -4.85 20.33
CA ALA A 100 -15.95 -5.09 19.10
C ALA A 100 -16.41 -3.78 18.45
N LYS A 101 -16.92 -2.83 19.25
CA LYS A 101 -17.31 -1.48 18.77
C LYS A 101 -16.11 -0.70 18.24
N PHE A 102 -14.98 -0.76 18.94
CA PHE A 102 -13.73 -0.12 18.49
C PHE A 102 -13.24 -0.70 17.17
N THR A 103 -13.28 -2.03 17.04
CA THR A 103 -12.89 -2.77 15.84
C THR A 103 -13.72 -2.34 14.65
N GLN A 104 -15.04 -2.26 14.80
CA GLN A 104 -15.92 -1.79 13.74
C GLN A 104 -15.56 -0.37 13.28
N MET A 105 -15.26 0.54 14.22
CA MET A 105 -14.86 1.90 13.89
C MET A 105 -13.51 1.95 13.16
N ILE A 106 -12.48 1.23 13.61
CA ILE A 106 -11.19 1.22 12.92
C ILE A 106 -11.25 0.52 11.55
N THR A 107 -12.12 -0.49 11.38
CA THR A 107 -12.37 -1.11 10.07
C THR A 107 -12.90 -0.06 9.09
N MET A 108 -13.88 0.76 9.50
CA MET A 108 -14.37 1.87 8.67
C MET A 108 -13.28 2.89 8.30
N LEU A 109 -12.35 3.17 9.23
CA LEU A 109 -11.23 4.10 8.97
C LEU A 109 -10.16 3.51 8.04
N VAL A 110 -10.09 2.18 7.92
CA VAL A 110 -9.13 1.47 7.06
C VAL A 110 -9.72 1.19 5.68
N ASP A 111 -11.02 0.88 5.60
CA ASP A 111 -11.76 0.48 4.39
C ASP A 111 -11.82 1.58 3.31
N ASP A 112 -11.51 2.83 3.64
CA ASP A 112 -11.27 3.91 2.68
C ASP A 112 -10.09 3.61 1.71
N HIS A 113 -9.35 2.50 1.93
CA HIS A 113 -8.11 2.13 1.24
C HIS A 113 -8.05 0.61 0.89
N THR A 114 -7.34 0.23 -0.19
CA THR A 114 -7.20 -1.16 -0.66
C THR A 114 -6.69 -2.12 0.45
N PRO A 115 -7.42 -3.17 0.87
CA PRO A 115 -7.14 -3.97 2.08
C PRO A 115 -5.76 -4.67 2.07
N LEU A 116 -5.05 -4.76 3.21
CA LEU A 116 -3.84 -5.61 3.34
C LEU A 116 -4.19 -7.08 3.61
N CYS A 117 -5.48 -7.40 3.80
CA CYS A 117 -5.94 -8.78 3.89
C CYS A 117 -5.75 -9.48 2.54
N TRP A 118 -4.76 -10.38 2.49
CA TRP A 118 -4.40 -11.24 1.36
C TRP A 118 -5.59 -11.84 0.58
N GLU A 119 -6.60 -12.37 1.28
CA GLU A 119 -7.77 -13.03 0.65
C GLU A 119 -8.65 -12.02 -0.10
N CYS A 120 -8.87 -10.84 0.49
CA CYS A 120 -9.56 -9.73 -0.15
C CYS A 120 -8.78 -9.21 -1.36
N TRP A 121 -7.45 -9.28 -1.30
CA TRP A 121 -6.56 -8.86 -2.39
C TRP A 121 -6.56 -9.82 -3.58
N ARG A 122 -6.60 -11.14 -3.34
CA ARG A 122 -6.59 -12.17 -4.41
C ARG A 122 -7.92 -12.37 -5.14
N GLY A 123 -9.03 -11.86 -4.62
CA GLY A 123 -10.36 -12.14 -5.18
C GLY A 123 -10.73 -13.63 -5.18
N GLU A 124 -10.11 -14.44 -4.32
CA GLU A 124 -10.44 -15.87 -4.16
C GLU A 124 -11.69 -16.04 -3.28
N SER A 125 -12.85 -15.54 -3.72
CA SER A 125 -14.16 -16.07 -3.33
C SER A 125 -14.43 -17.36 -4.10
N GLY A 126 -13.60 -18.38 -3.83
CA GLY A 126 -13.48 -19.61 -4.62
C GLY A 126 -13.97 -20.89 -3.93
N SER A 127 -14.70 -20.81 -2.82
CA SER A 127 -15.47 -21.97 -2.32
C SER A 127 -16.95 -21.70 -2.52
N ALA A 128 -17.63 -22.60 -3.24
CA ALA A 128 -19.04 -22.51 -3.66
C ALA A 128 -20.06 -22.60 -2.50
N LEU A 129 -19.72 -22.12 -1.30
CA LEU A 129 -20.59 -22.08 -0.13
C LEU A 129 -21.10 -20.67 0.22
N SER A 130 -20.60 -19.58 -0.39
CA SER A 130 -21.07 -18.22 -0.05
C SER A 130 -22.08 -17.61 -1.02
N ALA A 131 -22.17 -18.06 -2.27
CA ALA A 131 -23.07 -17.45 -3.26
C ALA A 131 -24.57 -17.61 -2.91
N ALA A 132 -24.95 -18.66 -2.18
CA ALA A 132 -26.33 -18.86 -1.73
C ALA A 132 -26.68 -18.08 -0.46
N ALA A 133 -25.69 -17.61 0.31
CA ALA A 133 -25.90 -16.83 1.54
C ALA A 133 -25.99 -15.31 1.26
N CYS A 134 -25.38 -14.83 0.16
CA CYS A 134 -25.40 -13.41 -0.20
C CYS A 134 -26.74 -12.91 -0.77
N ALA A 135 -27.69 -13.79 -1.12
CA ALA A 135 -28.94 -13.41 -1.77
C ALA A 135 -30.15 -13.26 -0.83
N ALA A 136 -29.99 -13.43 0.49
CA ALA A 136 -31.11 -13.38 1.42
C ALA A 136 -30.78 -12.75 2.78
N ALA A 137 -30.88 -11.43 2.91
CA ALA A 137 -31.24 -10.76 4.18
C ALA A 137 -31.72 -9.31 3.95
N PRO A 138 -32.60 -8.77 4.82
CA PRO A 138 -33.64 -7.81 4.44
C PRO A 138 -33.25 -6.33 4.63
N THR A 139 -34.02 -5.46 3.98
CA THR A 139 -34.01 -4.00 4.18
C THR A 139 -34.27 -3.64 5.64
N PHE A 140 -33.47 -2.70 6.15
CA PHE A 140 -33.42 -2.25 7.54
C PHE A 140 -34.75 -1.63 8.01
N SER A 141 -35.59 -2.41 8.72
CA SER A 141 -36.65 -1.87 9.59
C SER A 141 -37.08 -2.87 10.68
N SER A 142 -36.19 -3.24 11.59
CA SER A 142 -36.53 -3.54 13.00
C SER A 142 -35.31 -4.02 13.77
N PHE A 143 -35.10 -3.41 14.94
CA PHE A 143 -34.21 -3.87 15.99
C PHE A 143 -34.73 -5.21 16.55
N GLY A 144 -33.83 -6.20 16.70
CA GLY A 144 -34.06 -7.36 17.56
C GLY A 144 -33.79 -8.72 16.91
N ALA A 145 -32.53 -9.07 16.68
CA ALA A 145 -32.04 -10.45 16.70
C ALA A 145 -30.52 -10.46 16.70
N SER A 146 -29.94 -11.38 17.47
CA SER A 146 -28.50 -11.66 17.56
C SER A 146 -27.90 -11.98 16.19
N LEU A 147 -27.13 -11.04 15.62
CA LEU A 147 -26.23 -11.28 14.51
C LEU A 147 -24.89 -11.78 15.07
N SER A 148 -24.49 -12.98 14.69
CA SER A 148 -23.16 -13.52 14.96
C SER A 148 -22.12 -12.77 14.14
N VAL A 149 -21.05 -12.34 14.82
CA VAL A 149 -19.95 -11.53 14.27
C VAL A 149 -19.23 -12.22 13.10
N SER A 150 -19.40 -13.53 12.91
CA SER A 150 -18.80 -14.31 11.80
C SER A 150 -19.19 -13.84 10.40
N ASP A 151 -20.37 -13.23 10.24
CA ASP A 151 -20.92 -12.92 8.90
C ASP A 151 -20.55 -11.50 8.43
N SER A 152 -19.84 -10.74 9.26
CA SER A 152 -19.53 -9.33 9.02
C SER A 152 -18.16 -9.06 8.39
N VAL A 153 -17.28 -10.06 8.28
CA VAL A 153 -15.92 -9.87 7.71
C VAL A 153 -15.91 -9.94 6.18
N CYS A 154 -16.93 -10.55 5.57
CA CYS A 154 -17.11 -10.63 4.11
C CYS A 154 -18.34 -9.89 3.59
N ALA A 155 -19.06 -9.15 4.45
CA ALA A 155 -20.15 -8.26 4.03
C ALA A 155 -19.58 -6.95 3.46
N HIS A 156 -18.90 -7.05 2.32
CA HIS A 156 -18.55 -5.89 1.48
C HIS A 156 -19.83 -5.34 0.86
N GLN A 157 -20.47 -4.42 1.56
CA GLN A 157 -21.34 -3.41 0.99
C GLN A 157 -21.60 -2.37 2.08
N LEU A 158 -20.97 -1.19 1.93
CA LEU A 158 -21.55 0.10 2.26
C LEU A 158 -20.60 1.24 1.85
N VAL A 159 -21.16 2.14 1.05
CA VAL A 159 -20.74 3.50 0.67
C VAL A 159 -19.90 3.64 -0.61
N ASP A 160 -20.61 4.01 -1.68
CA ASP A 160 -20.17 4.30 -3.05
C ASP A 160 -19.47 5.68 -3.23
N ASP A 161 -18.82 6.28 -2.23
CA ASP A 161 -18.26 7.66 -2.35
C ASP A 161 -16.77 7.84 -1.99
N HIS A 162 -16.02 6.77 -1.73
CA HIS A 162 -14.65 6.92 -1.20
C HIS A 162 -13.59 7.01 -2.32
N THR A 163 -13.32 8.22 -2.78
CA THR A 163 -12.15 8.49 -3.64
C THR A 163 -10.87 8.07 -2.89
N PRO A 164 -9.98 7.26 -3.48
CA PRO A 164 -8.75 6.84 -2.81
C PRO A 164 -7.93 8.06 -2.40
N LEU A 165 -7.73 8.24 -1.10
CA LEU A 165 -7.01 9.40 -0.54
C LEU A 165 -5.61 9.58 -1.14
N LEU A 166 -4.96 8.49 -1.56
CA LEU A 166 -3.69 8.55 -2.29
C LEU A 166 -3.82 9.35 -3.60
N GLY A 167 -4.88 9.09 -4.36
CA GLY A 167 -5.16 9.80 -5.61
C GLY A 167 -5.51 11.26 -5.39
N VAL A 168 -6.22 11.59 -4.31
CA VAL A 168 -6.49 12.97 -3.90
C VAL A 168 -5.19 13.70 -3.54
N LEU A 169 -4.36 13.09 -2.67
CA LEU A 169 -3.08 13.64 -2.26
C LEU A 169 -2.15 13.87 -3.46
N ALA A 170 -2.01 12.86 -4.33
CA ALA A 170 -1.18 12.94 -5.51
C ALA A 170 -1.64 14.03 -6.50
N ARG A 171 -2.96 14.18 -6.70
CA ARG A 171 -3.51 15.31 -7.49
C ARG A 171 -3.17 16.66 -6.86
N GLY A 172 -3.37 16.82 -5.55
CA GLY A 172 -3.08 18.06 -4.84
C GLY A 172 -1.60 18.46 -4.92
N VAL A 173 -0.69 17.50 -4.70
CA VAL A 173 0.77 17.70 -4.83
C VAL A 173 1.12 18.12 -6.26
N ARG A 174 0.63 17.38 -7.26
CA ARG A 174 0.91 17.67 -8.68
C ARG A 174 0.44 19.07 -9.07
N GLU A 175 -0.76 19.47 -8.67
CA GLU A 175 -1.27 20.82 -8.91
C GLU A 175 -0.41 21.90 -8.24
N CYS A 176 0.11 21.65 -7.05
CA CYS A 176 0.98 22.58 -6.36
C CYS A 176 2.36 22.70 -7.05
N ALA A 177 2.91 21.57 -7.49
CA ALA A 177 4.19 21.51 -8.21
C ALA A 177 4.15 22.25 -9.56
N LEU A 178 3.01 22.22 -10.26
CA LEU A 178 2.81 22.91 -11.54
C LEU A 178 2.68 24.45 -11.41
N ARG A 179 2.55 25.01 -10.20
CA ARG A 179 2.36 26.45 -10.02
C ARG A 179 3.68 27.23 -10.24
N PRO A 180 3.72 28.21 -11.16
CA PRO A 180 4.94 28.95 -11.50
C PRO A 180 5.60 29.70 -10.33
N LEU A 181 4.81 30.11 -9.33
CA LEU A 181 5.27 30.86 -8.15
C LEU A 181 6.05 30.01 -7.13
N VAL A 182 6.09 28.69 -7.33
CA VAL A 182 6.51 27.69 -6.34
C VAL A 182 7.53 26.69 -6.92
N GLY A 183 7.41 26.42 -8.23
CA GLY A 183 7.77 25.16 -8.89
C GLY A 183 9.25 24.79 -9.08
N ARG A 184 10.21 25.31 -8.31
CA ARG A 184 11.59 24.77 -8.31
C ARG A 184 12.22 24.52 -6.94
N GLU A 185 11.74 25.18 -5.89
CA GLU A 185 12.29 25.00 -4.52
C GLU A 185 11.33 24.26 -3.58
N LEU A 186 10.06 24.06 -3.98
CA LEU A 186 9.11 23.31 -3.18
C LEU A 186 9.33 21.81 -3.35
N ASP A 187 10.18 21.27 -2.48
CA ASP A 187 10.32 19.83 -2.29
C ASP A 187 9.24 19.33 -1.32
N LEU A 188 8.30 18.53 -1.83
CA LEU A 188 7.26 17.86 -1.04
C LEU A 188 7.59 16.38 -0.78
N ASP A 189 8.70 15.85 -1.29
CA ASP A 189 9.04 14.43 -1.18
C ASP A 189 9.21 14.02 0.30
N PRO A 190 9.95 14.76 1.16
CA PRO A 190 10.06 14.42 2.58
C PRO A 190 8.72 14.44 3.33
N PHE A 191 7.83 15.36 2.96
CA PHE A 191 6.48 15.41 3.51
C PHE A 191 5.67 14.19 3.09
N LEU A 192 5.75 13.78 1.83
CA LEU A 192 5.04 12.62 1.30
C LEU A 192 5.57 11.31 1.87
N ASP A 193 6.89 11.17 2.03
CA ASP A 193 7.50 10.06 2.73
C ASP A 193 6.90 9.89 4.13
N ASN A 194 6.87 10.97 4.92
CA ASN A 194 6.30 10.96 6.27
C ASN A 194 4.79 10.62 6.27
N MET A 195 4.02 11.21 5.35
CA MET A 195 2.58 10.95 5.20
C MET A 195 2.28 9.48 4.87
N LEU A 196 2.99 8.93 3.88
CA LEU A 196 2.76 7.59 3.38
C LEU A 196 3.31 6.52 4.32
N ARG A 197 4.47 6.74 4.94
CA ARG A 197 5.02 5.87 5.98
C ARG A 197 4.10 5.78 7.20
N SER A 198 3.55 6.92 7.65
CA SER A 198 2.55 6.94 8.72
C SER A 198 1.28 6.19 8.32
N ARG A 199 0.85 6.32 7.06
CA ARG A 199 -0.30 5.58 6.54
C ARG A 199 -0.05 4.07 6.53
N ILE A 200 1.09 3.60 6.03
CA ILE A 200 1.49 2.19 6.08
C ILE A 200 1.42 1.69 7.53
N SER A 201 2.05 2.42 8.45
CA SER A 201 2.11 2.06 9.85
C SER A 201 0.73 1.97 10.53
N ARG A 202 -0.13 2.99 10.37
CA ARG A 202 -1.49 2.97 10.93
C ARG A 202 -2.30 1.79 10.41
N ARG A 203 -2.15 1.46 9.12
CA ARG A 203 -2.82 0.31 8.51
C ARG A 203 -2.32 -1.01 9.07
N VAL A 204 -0.99 -1.19 9.16
CA VAL A 204 -0.40 -2.40 9.74
C VAL A 204 -0.91 -2.64 11.16
N ILE A 205 -0.95 -1.60 12.00
CA ILE A 205 -1.41 -1.72 13.39
C ILE A 205 -2.92 -2.00 13.47
N ALA A 206 -3.74 -1.27 12.73
CA ALA A 206 -5.19 -1.44 12.73
C ALA A 206 -5.58 -2.82 12.17
N GLU A 207 -5.06 -3.19 11.01
CA GLU A 207 -5.37 -4.46 10.36
C GLU A 207 -4.80 -5.65 11.14
N HIS A 208 -3.64 -5.51 11.78
CA HIS A 208 -3.14 -6.57 12.68
C HIS A 208 -4.12 -6.83 13.82
N HIS A 209 -4.65 -5.78 14.45
CA HIS A 209 -5.65 -5.91 15.50
C HIS A 209 -6.98 -6.52 15.01
N ILE A 210 -7.46 -6.10 13.84
CA ILE A 210 -8.67 -6.65 13.21
C ILE A 210 -8.49 -8.14 12.90
N CYS A 211 -7.36 -8.51 12.28
CA CYS A 211 -7.07 -9.89 11.90
C CYS A 211 -6.77 -10.79 13.10
N LEU A 212 -6.24 -10.27 14.21
CA LEU A 212 -6.02 -11.07 15.43
C LEU A 212 -7.32 -11.61 16.04
N GLN A 213 -8.46 -10.97 15.76
CA GLN A 213 -9.78 -11.42 16.24
C GLN A 213 -10.30 -12.63 15.47
N HIS A 214 -9.76 -12.88 14.28
CA HIS A 214 -10.20 -13.94 13.38
C HIS A 214 -9.04 -14.89 13.10
N GLN A 215 -9.01 -16.03 13.80
CA GLN A 215 -7.94 -16.99 13.64
C GLN A 215 -7.94 -17.57 12.21
N ARG A 216 -6.84 -17.34 11.51
CA ARG A 216 -6.59 -17.86 10.17
C ARG A 216 -5.43 -18.84 10.20
N PRO A 217 -5.59 -20.07 9.67
CA PRO A 217 -4.50 -21.03 9.60
C PRO A 217 -3.28 -20.45 8.87
N GLY A 218 -2.11 -20.51 9.51
CA GLY A 218 -0.86 -20.00 8.94
C GLY A 218 -0.66 -18.48 9.06
N PHE A 219 -1.57 -17.76 9.71
CA PHE A 219 -1.49 -16.31 9.90
C PHE A 219 -1.53 -15.89 11.37
N ILE A 220 -0.79 -14.83 11.69
CA ILE A 220 -0.82 -14.12 12.97
C ILE A 220 -1.11 -12.65 12.67
N GLY A 221 -2.38 -12.26 12.82
CA GLY A 221 -2.88 -10.99 12.33
C GLY A 221 -2.59 -10.85 10.82
N VAL A 222 -1.92 -9.77 10.42
CA VAL A 222 -1.50 -9.53 9.01
C VAL A 222 -0.28 -10.33 8.56
N ILE A 223 0.41 -11.05 9.45
CA ILE A 223 1.66 -11.74 9.15
C ILE A 223 1.36 -13.18 8.72
N CYS A 224 1.85 -13.58 7.55
CA CYS A 224 1.87 -14.99 7.15
C CYS A 224 3.11 -15.64 7.74
N SER A 225 2.95 -16.71 8.52
CA SER A 225 4.06 -17.38 9.21
C SER A 225 4.97 -18.15 8.26
N GLN A 226 4.45 -18.58 7.11
CA GLN A 226 5.19 -19.32 6.07
C GLN A 226 4.85 -18.76 4.68
N LEU A 227 5.23 -17.51 4.44
CA LEU A 227 4.97 -16.84 3.17
C LEU A 227 5.80 -17.47 2.05
N SER A 228 5.12 -17.98 1.02
CA SER A 228 5.75 -18.62 -0.15
C SER A 228 6.09 -17.60 -1.22
N MET A 229 7.38 -17.45 -1.53
CA MET A 229 7.83 -16.52 -2.57
C MET A 229 7.32 -16.90 -3.96
N ARG A 230 7.31 -18.19 -4.30
CA ARG A 230 6.73 -18.70 -5.56
C ARG A 230 5.29 -18.21 -5.73
N THR A 231 4.48 -18.42 -4.70
CA THR A 231 3.05 -18.11 -4.73
C THR A 231 2.78 -16.60 -4.86
N LEU A 232 3.64 -15.76 -4.27
CA LEU A 232 3.59 -14.32 -4.43
C LEU A 232 3.99 -13.86 -5.83
N VAL A 233 5.11 -14.37 -6.34
CA VAL A 233 5.64 -13.99 -7.66
C VAL A 233 4.68 -14.44 -8.77
N GLU A 234 4.11 -15.64 -8.67
CA GLU A 234 3.10 -16.13 -9.61
C GLU A 234 1.83 -15.28 -9.61
N ALA A 235 1.37 -14.83 -8.44
CA ALA A 235 0.23 -13.94 -8.34
C ALA A 235 0.52 -12.56 -8.96
N ALA A 236 1.67 -11.97 -8.63
CA ALA A 236 2.07 -10.66 -9.13
C ALA A 236 2.31 -10.66 -10.65
N THR A 237 2.93 -11.71 -11.20
CA THR A 237 3.15 -11.86 -12.66
C THR A 237 1.84 -12.07 -13.41
N LYS A 238 0.90 -12.87 -12.87
CA LYS A 238 -0.44 -13.02 -13.44
C LYS A 238 -1.18 -11.68 -13.49
N GLN A 239 -1.21 -10.94 -12.38
CA GLN A 239 -1.85 -9.63 -12.31
C GLN A 239 -1.19 -8.63 -13.27
N CYS A 240 0.15 -8.59 -13.33
CA CYS A 240 0.89 -7.75 -14.25
C CYS A 240 0.58 -8.11 -15.72
N THR A 241 0.46 -9.40 -16.03
CA THR A 241 0.08 -9.88 -17.37
C THR A 241 -1.29 -9.36 -17.78
N ASP A 242 -2.28 -9.49 -16.90
CA ASP A 242 -3.65 -9.04 -17.16
C ASP A 242 -3.69 -7.52 -17.41
N VAL A 243 -2.99 -6.74 -16.58
CA VAL A 243 -2.93 -5.27 -16.74
C VAL A 243 -2.18 -4.89 -18.01
N SER A 244 -1.01 -5.47 -18.28
CA SER A 244 -0.20 -5.17 -19.47
C SER A 244 -0.91 -5.50 -20.76
N ARG A 245 -1.58 -6.65 -20.84
CA ARG A 245 -2.35 -7.02 -22.03
C ARG A 245 -3.56 -6.13 -22.25
N ARG A 246 -4.24 -5.70 -21.18
CA ARG A 246 -5.37 -4.75 -21.29
C ARG A 246 -4.90 -3.38 -21.79
N THR A 247 -3.73 -2.91 -21.36
CA THR A 247 -3.24 -1.58 -21.71
C THR A 247 -2.52 -1.54 -23.05
N PHE A 248 -1.63 -2.48 -23.32
CA PHE A 248 -0.76 -2.46 -24.50
C PHE A 248 -1.11 -3.53 -25.54
N GLY A 249 -1.98 -4.49 -25.22
CA GLY A 249 -2.20 -5.69 -26.03
C GLY A 249 -1.11 -6.76 -25.88
N PHE A 250 0.01 -6.43 -25.23
CA PHE A 250 1.19 -7.29 -25.10
C PHE A 250 1.67 -7.36 -23.65
N CYS A 251 2.41 -8.42 -23.34
CA CYS A 251 3.14 -8.58 -22.08
C CYS A 251 4.36 -9.45 -22.37
N PRO A 252 5.56 -9.11 -21.87
CA PRO A 252 6.69 -10.04 -21.91
C PRO A 252 6.39 -11.29 -21.07
N ASP A 253 7.08 -12.38 -21.36
CA ASP A 253 7.09 -13.55 -20.49
C ASP A 253 7.86 -13.25 -19.20
N PHE A 254 7.56 -14.00 -18.13
CA PHE A 254 8.25 -13.90 -16.85
C PHE A 254 9.02 -15.18 -16.55
N GLU A 255 10.30 -15.05 -16.24
CA GLU A 255 11.17 -16.19 -15.90
C GLU A 255 11.61 -16.12 -14.45
N MET A 256 11.41 -17.21 -13.68
CA MET A 256 11.72 -17.27 -12.25
C MET A 256 12.96 -18.13 -11.99
N HIS A 257 13.92 -17.61 -11.19
CA HIS A 257 15.15 -18.31 -10.82
C HIS A 257 15.47 -18.18 -9.33
N GLY A 258 16.42 -19.01 -8.87
CA GLY A 258 16.92 -19.00 -7.49
C GLY A 258 16.01 -19.75 -6.51
N ASP A 259 15.99 -19.29 -5.26
CA ASP A 259 15.29 -19.90 -4.11
C ASP A 259 13.79 -19.56 -4.11
N VAL A 260 13.11 -19.81 -5.23
CA VAL A 260 11.69 -19.45 -5.42
C VAL A 260 10.75 -20.19 -4.46
N ASP A 261 11.14 -21.37 -4.00
CA ASP A 261 10.38 -22.17 -3.01
C ASP A 261 10.68 -21.77 -1.55
N SER A 262 11.43 -20.68 -1.34
CA SER A 262 11.75 -20.21 -0.01
C SER A 262 10.51 -19.66 0.72
N THR A 263 10.45 -19.95 2.02
CA THR A 263 9.39 -19.46 2.92
C THR A 263 9.93 -18.74 4.15
N PHE A 264 9.28 -17.66 4.55
CA PHE A 264 9.60 -16.92 5.78
C PHE A 264 8.39 -16.15 6.31
N ALA A 265 8.46 -15.67 7.55
CA ALA A 265 7.38 -14.88 8.12
C ALA A 265 7.46 -13.41 7.66
N TYR A 266 6.40 -12.89 7.05
CA TYR A 266 6.31 -11.48 6.64
C TYR A 266 4.86 -11.05 6.37
N VAL A 267 4.63 -9.76 6.14
CA VAL A 267 3.33 -9.21 5.71
C VAL A 267 3.18 -9.38 4.19
N PRO A 268 2.30 -10.27 3.68
CA PRO A 268 2.24 -10.59 2.24
C PRO A 268 1.96 -9.37 1.36
N ALA A 269 1.00 -8.53 1.78
CA ALA A 269 0.59 -7.34 1.05
C ALA A 269 1.74 -6.35 0.76
N HIS A 270 2.76 -6.29 1.62
CA HIS A 270 3.92 -5.42 1.36
C HIS A 270 4.73 -5.94 0.16
N ILE A 271 5.04 -7.24 0.15
CA ILE A 271 5.83 -7.84 -0.93
C ILE A 271 5.03 -7.86 -2.24
N GLU A 272 3.75 -8.18 -2.17
CA GLU A 272 2.83 -8.13 -3.31
C GLU A 272 2.78 -6.76 -3.97
N TYR A 273 2.59 -5.71 -3.18
CA TYR A 273 2.57 -4.34 -3.68
C TYR A 273 3.88 -3.98 -4.39
N MET A 274 5.03 -4.21 -3.73
CA MET A 274 6.35 -3.91 -4.29
C MET A 274 6.61 -4.69 -5.59
N LEU A 275 6.31 -6.00 -5.59
CA LEU A 275 6.48 -6.85 -6.77
C LEU A 275 5.58 -6.39 -7.91
N PHE A 276 4.31 -6.13 -7.65
CA PHE A 276 3.37 -5.72 -8.69
C PHE A 276 3.78 -4.39 -9.33
N GLU A 277 4.15 -3.38 -8.54
CA GLU A 277 4.59 -2.08 -9.07
C GLU A 277 5.88 -2.19 -9.89
N ILE A 278 6.86 -2.97 -9.40
CA ILE A 278 8.12 -3.17 -10.11
C ILE A 278 7.92 -3.97 -11.40
N LEU A 279 7.13 -5.04 -11.37
CA LEU A 279 6.83 -5.84 -12.56
C LEU A 279 6.05 -5.04 -13.61
N LYS A 280 5.11 -4.17 -13.18
CA LYS A 280 4.39 -3.26 -14.07
C LYS A 280 5.35 -2.32 -14.78
N ASN A 281 6.30 -1.73 -14.05
CA ASN A 281 7.31 -0.83 -14.62
C ASN A 281 8.25 -1.57 -15.59
N ALA A 282 8.77 -2.74 -15.20
CA ALA A 282 9.59 -3.59 -16.05
C ALA A 282 8.87 -4.00 -17.34
N SER A 283 7.63 -4.47 -17.23
CA SER A 283 6.82 -4.91 -18.37
C SER A 283 6.53 -3.76 -19.33
N ARG A 284 6.16 -2.60 -18.78
CA ARG A 284 5.95 -1.37 -19.56
C ARG A 284 7.21 -0.98 -20.33
N ALA A 285 8.35 -0.92 -19.65
CA ALA A 285 9.63 -0.54 -20.27
C ALA A 285 10.00 -1.49 -21.43
N VAL A 286 9.84 -2.81 -21.23
CA VAL A 286 10.07 -3.81 -22.29
C VAL A 286 9.11 -3.61 -23.46
N VAL A 287 7.81 -3.48 -23.20
CA VAL A 287 6.84 -3.33 -24.29
C VAL A 287 7.08 -2.05 -25.09
N GLU A 288 7.20 -0.90 -24.42
CA GLU A 288 7.42 0.39 -25.09
C GLU A 288 8.73 0.41 -25.88
N HIS A 289 9.84 -0.08 -25.30
CA HIS A 289 11.14 -0.09 -25.96
C HIS A 289 11.15 -0.96 -27.22
N HIS A 290 10.63 -2.19 -27.14
CA HIS A 290 10.69 -3.13 -28.27
C HIS A 290 9.63 -2.83 -29.34
N LEU A 291 8.51 -2.20 -28.98
CA LEU A 291 7.58 -1.66 -29.97
C LEU A 291 8.19 -0.49 -30.75
N LYS A 292 8.84 0.44 -30.06
CA LYS A 292 9.55 1.56 -30.70
C LYS A 292 10.65 1.05 -31.64
N LYS A 293 11.47 0.11 -31.17
CA LYS A 293 12.52 -0.52 -31.96
C LYS A 293 11.98 -1.26 -33.19
N ALA A 294 10.89 -2.01 -33.04
CA ALA A 294 10.24 -2.68 -34.18
C ALA A 294 9.74 -1.68 -35.22
N HIS A 295 9.16 -0.55 -34.79
CA HIS A 295 8.73 0.52 -35.68
C HIS A 295 9.90 1.14 -36.46
N GLU A 296 11.01 1.45 -35.78
CA GLU A 296 12.24 1.99 -36.38
C GLU A 296 12.85 1.01 -37.40
N GLU A 297 12.72 -0.31 -37.17
CA GLU A 297 13.15 -1.37 -38.09
C GLU A 297 12.14 -1.65 -39.23
N GLY A 298 11.02 -0.91 -39.30
CA GLY A 298 9.99 -1.08 -40.32
C GLY A 298 9.14 -2.35 -40.18
N LYS A 299 9.11 -2.97 -39.00
CA LYS A 299 8.33 -4.18 -38.71
C LYS A 299 6.90 -3.83 -38.27
N SER A 300 5.96 -4.73 -38.55
CA SER A 300 4.61 -4.64 -37.99
C SER A 300 4.64 -4.85 -36.47
N ILE A 301 3.72 -4.21 -35.74
CA ILE A 301 3.53 -4.40 -34.29
C ILE A 301 3.37 -5.88 -33.93
N SER A 302 2.70 -6.66 -34.78
CA SER A 302 2.50 -8.11 -34.60
C SER A 302 3.78 -8.95 -34.70
N GLN A 303 4.87 -8.38 -35.23
CA GLN A 303 6.17 -9.03 -35.35
C GLN A 303 7.16 -8.60 -34.26
N ALA A 304 6.73 -7.75 -33.32
CA ALA A 304 7.55 -7.37 -32.18
C ALA A 304 7.77 -8.58 -31.25
N THR A 305 9.02 -8.77 -30.83
CA THR A 305 9.42 -9.81 -29.88
C THR A 305 9.84 -9.15 -28.58
N PHE A 306 9.35 -9.65 -27.46
CA PHE A 306 9.64 -9.09 -26.14
C PHE A 306 10.56 -10.04 -25.38
N PRO A 307 11.76 -9.60 -24.96
CA PRO A 307 12.60 -10.40 -24.06
C PRO A 307 11.88 -10.59 -22.72
N PRO A 308 12.08 -11.74 -22.05
CA PRO A 308 11.43 -12.02 -20.78
C PRO A 308 11.95 -11.10 -19.67
N VAL A 309 11.07 -10.81 -18.70
CA VAL A 309 11.45 -10.17 -17.44
C VAL A 309 11.89 -11.27 -16.46
N THR A 310 13.13 -11.19 -16.01
CA THR A 310 13.73 -12.22 -15.16
C THR A 310 13.59 -11.85 -13.68
N ILE A 311 13.04 -12.77 -12.88
CA ILE A 311 12.81 -12.61 -11.44
C ILE A 311 13.68 -13.63 -10.70
N THR A 312 14.67 -13.16 -9.94
CA THR A 312 15.55 -14.02 -9.14
C THR A 312 15.27 -13.83 -7.66
N VAL A 313 14.92 -14.90 -6.97
CA VAL A 313 14.73 -14.91 -5.51
C VAL A 313 15.98 -15.49 -4.86
N CYS A 314 16.55 -14.78 -3.89
CA CYS A 314 17.72 -15.23 -3.15
C CYS A 314 17.43 -15.21 -1.65
N ARG A 315 17.57 -16.36 -1.00
CA ARG A 315 17.40 -16.47 0.46
C ARG A 315 18.75 -16.30 1.15
N GLY A 316 18.98 -15.11 1.71
CA GLY A 316 20.12 -14.84 2.59
C GLY A 316 19.91 -15.34 4.03
N GLN A 317 20.96 -15.21 4.85
CA GLN A 317 20.88 -15.60 6.27
C GLN A 317 19.97 -14.69 7.10
N LYS A 318 19.98 -13.37 6.82
CA LYS A 318 19.22 -12.34 7.54
C LYS A 318 18.19 -11.61 6.68
N GLU A 319 18.42 -11.57 5.38
CA GLU A 319 17.59 -10.88 4.39
C GLU A 319 17.14 -11.85 3.30
N SER A 320 16.00 -11.56 2.67
CA SER A 320 15.58 -12.15 1.41
C SER A 320 15.64 -11.05 0.35
N THR A 321 16.21 -11.38 -0.81
CA THR A 321 16.37 -10.42 -1.91
C THR A 321 15.65 -10.91 -3.14
N ILE A 322 14.88 -10.03 -3.78
CA ILE A 322 14.21 -10.31 -5.05
C ILE A 322 14.77 -9.36 -6.09
N LYS A 323 15.44 -9.90 -7.11
CA LYS A 323 15.95 -9.14 -8.25
C LYS A 323 14.96 -9.25 -9.40
N VAL A 324 14.49 -8.13 -9.93
CA VAL A 324 13.71 -8.06 -11.18
C VAL A 324 14.59 -7.40 -12.24
N SER A 325 14.81 -8.11 -13.35
CA SER A 325 15.68 -7.70 -14.45
C SER A 325 14.86 -7.56 -15.72
N ASP A 326 14.95 -6.40 -16.36
CA ASP A 326 14.32 -6.13 -17.65
C ASP A 326 15.35 -5.80 -18.73
N GLN A 327 14.91 -5.89 -19.98
CA GLN A 327 15.63 -5.39 -21.15
C GLN A 327 14.80 -4.29 -21.84
N GLY A 328 14.29 -3.35 -21.04
CA GLY A 328 13.42 -2.25 -21.45
C GLY A 328 14.16 -0.99 -21.89
N GLY A 329 15.44 -1.07 -22.25
CA GLY A 329 16.22 0.07 -22.72
C GLY A 329 16.84 0.95 -21.62
N GLY A 330 16.56 0.68 -20.35
CA GLY A 330 17.19 1.34 -19.20
C GLY A 330 16.75 2.79 -18.97
N ILE A 331 17.27 3.38 -17.90
CA ILE A 331 16.96 4.72 -17.39
C ILE A 331 18.19 5.60 -17.63
N ALA A 332 17.99 6.74 -18.32
CA ALA A 332 19.04 7.72 -18.55
C ALA A 332 19.66 8.20 -17.23
N ASN A 333 20.98 8.41 -17.21
CA ASN A 333 21.71 8.75 -15.98
C ASN A 333 21.17 10.03 -15.29
N GLU A 334 20.70 10.99 -16.08
CA GLU A 334 20.14 12.26 -15.60
C GLU A 334 18.79 12.11 -14.87
N LEU A 335 18.11 10.99 -15.08
CA LEU A 335 16.80 10.70 -14.49
C LEU A 335 16.90 9.80 -13.25
N LYS A 336 18.08 9.24 -12.96
CA LYS A 336 18.26 8.24 -11.89
C LYS A 336 17.86 8.73 -10.51
N GLU A 337 18.13 9.99 -10.17
CA GLU A 337 17.69 10.56 -8.88
C GLU A 337 16.20 10.89 -8.90
N LYS A 338 15.67 11.32 -10.06
CA LYS A 338 14.28 11.76 -10.22
C LYS A 338 13.26 10.64 -10.15
N VAL A 339 13.65 9.38 -10.40
CA VAL A 339 12.69 8.25 -10.33
C VAL A 339 12.15 8.01 -8.93
N TRP A 340 12.81 8.54 -7.91
CA TRP A 340 12.36 8.50 -6.52
C TRP A 340 11.47 9.68 -6.13
N SER A 341 11.33 10.69 -6.99
CA SER A 341 10.49 11.84 -6.70
C SER A 341 9.03 11.55 -6.97
N TYR A 342 8.16 12.03 -6.07
CA TYR A 342 6.72 11.84 -6.23
C TYR A 342 6.19 12.68 -7.41
N GLY A 343 5.27 12.11 -8.17
CA GLY A 343 4.71 12.79 -9.34
C GLY A 343 5.58 12.68 -10.61
N PHE A 344 6.82 12.18 -10.49
CA PHE A 344 7.66 11.90 -11.65
C PHE A 344 7.15 10.67 -12.41
N SER A 345 6.92 10.82 -13.70
CA SER A 345 6.55 9.74 -14.62
C SER A 345 7.18 10.04 -15.97
N SER A 346 7.71 9.01 -16.64
CA SER A 346 8.31 9.12 -17.97
C SER A 346 7.28 9.30 -19.10
N LEU A 347 6.02 9.61 -18.78
CA LEU A 347 5.02 10.01 -19.77
C LEU A 347 5.36 11.41 -20.27
N ASP A 348 5.46 11.58 -21.59
CA ASP A 348 5.73 12.88 -22.22
C ASP A 348 4.75 13.96 -21.72
N GLU A 349 5.30 15.13 -21.35
CA GLU A 349 4.55 16.33 -20.92
C GLU A 349 3.51 16.77 -21.97
N ASP A 350 3.67 16.37 -23.23
CA ASP A 350 2.77 16.68 -24.36
C ASP A 350 1.53 15.77 -24.44
N THR A 351 1.42 14.75 -23.57
CA THR A 351 0.20 13.93 -23.48
C THR A 351 -0.83 14.61 -22.57
N GLU A 352 -1.23 15.82 -22.93
CA GLU A 352 -2.44 16.43 -22.36
C GLU A 352 -3.62 15.47 -22.57
N ALA A 353 -4.29 15.13 -21.47
CA ALA A 353 -5.64 14.58 -21.48
C ALA A 353 -5.88 13.22 -22.17
N ILE A 354 -5.08 12.19 -21.88
CA ILE A 354 -5.72 10.88 -21.70
C ILE A 354 -6.31 10.90 -20.29
N GLN A 355 -7.55 11.40 -20.17
CA GLN A 355 -8.44 10.89 -19.13
C GLN A 355 -8.35 9.36 -19.21
N PRO A 356 -8.14 8.63 -18.11
CA PRO A 356 -7.98 7.19 -18.19
C PRO A 356 -9.28 6.59 -18.75
N ALA A 357 -9.32 6.35 -20.05
CA ALA A 357 -10.37 5.61 -20.74
C ALA A 357 -10.10 4.10 -20.60
N GLY A 358 -9.72 3.68 -19.40
CA GLY A 358 -9.38 2.31 -19.06
C GLY A 358 -9.78 2.02 -17.62
N PRO A 359 -10.11 0.76 -17.28
CA PRO A 359 -10.43 0.39 -15.91
C PRO A 359 -9.28 0.80 -15.00
N LEU A 360 -9.61 1.55 -13.96
CA LEU A 360 -8.68 1.82 -12.87
C LEU A 360 -8.27 0.48 -12.24
N ASP A 361 -7.03 0.35 -11.79
CA ASP A 361 -6.66 -0.80 -10.97
C ASP A 361 -7.42 -0.78 -9.62
N SER A 362 -7.26 -1.82 -8.80
CA SER A 362 -7.85 -1.92 -7.45
C SER A 362 -7.42 -0.78 -6.49
N HIS A 363 -6.56 0.14 -6.94
CA HIS A 363 -6.07 1.32 -6.22
C HIS A 363 -6.50 2.63 -6.89
N GLY A 364 -7.37 2.61 -7.92
CA GLY A 364 -7.83 3.82 -8.57
C GLY A 364 -6.79 4.49 -9.47
N SER A 365 -5.79 3.76 -9.99
CA SER A 365 -4.69 4.33 -10.79
C SER A 365 -4.58 3.71 -12.19
N PRO A 366 -4.27 4.51 -13.24
CA PRO A 366 -3.90 3.99 -14.55
C PRO A 366 -2.56 3.24 -14.51
N MET A 367 -2.33 2.34 -15.47
CA MET A 367 -1.09 1.53 -15.56
C MET A 367 0.18 2.39 -15.59
N ALA A 368 0.12 3.57 -16.22
CA ALA A 368 1.10 4.63 -16.08
C ALA A 368 0.61 5.60 -15.00
N GLY A 369 0.94 5.26 -13.74
CA GLY A 369 0.35 5.88 -12.56
C GLY A 369 0.77 7.34 -12.33
N LEU A 370 0.31 7.87 -11.19
CA LEU A 370 0.55 9.25 -10.72
C LEU A 370 2.03 9.54 -10.34
N GLY A 371 2.98 8.65 -10.64
CA GLY A 371 4.38 8.79 -10.22
C GLY A 371 4.65 8.49 -8.75
N PHE A 372 3.85 7.60 -8.13
CA PHE A 372 3.97 7.23 -6.72
C PHE A 372 4.48 5.79 -6.49
N GLY A 373 4.52 4.95 -7.53
CA GLY A 373 4.75 3.51 -7.40
C GLY A 373 6.13 3.15 -6.84
N LEU A 374 7.21 3.66 -7.44
CA LEU A 374 8.58 3.36 -6.98
C LEU A 374 8.87 3.92 -5.58
N PRO A 375 8.59 5.19 -5.27
CA PRO A 375 8.84 5.73 -3.94
C PRO A 375 8.02 5.01 -2.86
N LEU A 376 6.73 4.75 -3.11
CA LEU A 376 5.88 4.03 -2.17
C LEU A 376 6.31 2.57 -1.98
N SER A 377 6.77 1.90 -3.04
CA SER A 377 7.35 0.56 -2.93
C SER A 377 8.57 0.57 -2.02
N ARG A 378 9.43 1.59 -2.15
CA ARG A 378 10.61 1.75 -1.28
C ARG A 378 10.22 1.93 0.19
N LEU A 379 9.20 2.73 0.48
CA LEU A 379 8.67 2.86 1.84
C LEU A 379 8.16 1.54 2.41
N HIS A 380 7.50 0.70 1.60
CA HIS A 380 7.05 -0.63 2.03
C HIS A 380 8.20 -1.58 2.39
N ALA A 381 9.33 -1.50 1.68
CA ALA A 381 10.54 -2.26 2.00
C ALA A 381 11.19 -1.76 3.30
N GLN A 382 11.38 -0.43 3.38
CA GLN A 382 12.02 0.25 4.49
C GLN A 382 11.26 0.13 5.81
N TYR A 383 9.93 0.01 5.75
CA TYR A 383 9.09 -0.09 6.93
C TYR A 383 9.53 -1.18 7.92
N PHE A 384 10.08 -2.31 7.48
CA PHE A 384 10.70 -3.32 8.37
C PHE A 384 12.21 -3.50 8.13
N GLY A 385 12.89 -2.39 7.83
CA GLY A 385 14.35 -2.31 7.71
C GLY A 385 14.94 -2.76 6.38
N GLY A 386 14.11 -3.09 5.39
CA GLY A 386 14.55 -3.43 4.03
C GLY A 386 14.91 -2.19 3.20
N ASP A 387 15.11 -2.37 1.89
CA ASP A 387 15.21 -1.26 0.94
C ASP A 387 14.92 -1.72 -0.49
N ILE A 388 14.71 -0.77 -1.40
CA ILE A 388 14.67 -1.02 -2.84
C ILE A 388 15.77 -0.19 -3.50
N GLU A 389 16.62 -0.86 -4.26
CA GLU A 389 17.69 -0.25 -5.05
C GLU A 389 17.57 -0.67 -6.51
N PHE A 390 18.13 0.11 -7.43
CA PHE A 390 18.19 -0.30 -8.83
C PHE A 390 19.51 0.07 -9.48
N PHE A 391 19.87 -0.69 -10.49
CA PHE A 391 21.01 -0.45 -11.36
C PHE A 391 20.51 -0.48 -12.80
N SER A 392 20.69 0.62 -13.52
CA SER A 392 20.21 0.74 -14.89
C SER A 392 21.36 1.00 -15.86
N ILE A 393 21.30 0.30 -17.00
CA ILE A 393 22.23 0.37 -18.11
C ILE A 393 21.48 1.01 -19.30
N PRO A 394 21.68 2.32 -19.57
CA PRO A 394 21.02 2.99 -20.67
C PRO A 394 21.28 2.29 -22.01
N GLY A 395 20.21 2.07 -22.78
CA GLY A 395 20.22 1.33 -24.04
C GLY A 395 20.07 -0.19 -23.88
N TYR A 396 20.06 -0.72 -22.66
CA TYR A 396 19.91 -2.16 -22.41
C TYR A 396 18.70 -2.47 -21.52
N GLY A 397 18.74 -2.09 -20.24
CA GLY A 397 17.72 -2.54 -19.28
C GLY A 397 18.01 -2.09 -17.84
N THR A 398 17.14 -2.51 -16.92
CA THR A 398 17.23 -2.18 -15.49
C THR A 398 17.14 -3.42 -14.62
N ASP A 399 17.99 -3.47 -13.59
CA ASP A 399 17.90 -4.41 -12.48
C ASP A 399 17.38 -3.70 -11.24
N VAL A 400 16.27 -4.17 -10.67
CA VAL A 400 15.69 -3.68 -9.40
C VAL A 400 15.85 -4.75 -8.33
N TYR A 401 16.32 -4.36 -7.14
CA TYR A 401 16.60 -5.23 -6.00
C TYR A 401 15.68 -4.85 -4.84
N ILE A 402 14.75 -5.73 -4.49
CA ILE A 402 13.88 -5.61 -3.31
C ILE A 402 14.54 -6.41 -2.18
N ARG A 403 14.95 -5.75 -1.09
CA ARG A 403 15.52 -6.40 0.10
C ARG A 403 14.54 -6.32 1.25
N VAL A 404 14.25 -7.46 1.89
CA VAL A 404 13.41 -7.54 3.10
C VAL A 404 14.10 -8.33 4.21
N HIS A 405 13.95 -7.89 5.46
CA HIS A 405 14.52 -8.58 6.62
C HIS A 405 13.61 -9.71 7.10
N ARG A 406 14.20 -10.89 7.32
CA ARG A 406 13.45 -12.10 7.70
C ARG A 406 13.46 -12.41 9.21
N LEU A 407 14.34 -11.78 9.98
CA LEU A 407 14.50 -12.03 11.41
C LEU A 407 13.48 -11.29 12.28
N GLY A 408 12.84 -10.27 11.70
CA GLY A 408 11.82 -9.47 12.34
C GLY A 408 12.29 -8.62 13.51
N ASP A 409 13.60 -8.39 13.65
CA ASP A 409 14.22 -7.63 14.74
C ASP A 409 14.25 -6.12 14.52
N HIS A 410 13.94 -5.68 13.30
CA HIS A 410 13.93 -4.27 12.93
C HIS A 410 12.63 -3.61 13.41
N GLN A 411 12.78 -2.47 14.07
CA GLN A 411 11.64 -1.62 14.45
C GLN A 411 11.01 -1.02 13.19
N GLU A 412 9.70 -0.80 13.25
CA GLU A 412 9.05 -0.05 12.18
C GLU A 412 9.69 1.33 12.01
N GLU A 413 9.97 1.70 10.78
CA GLU A 413 10.44 3.04 10.47
C GLU A 413 9.23 3.95 10.26
N PHE A 414 9.10 5.00 11.07
CA PHE A 414 7.92 5.88 11.11
C PHE A 414 8.21 7.33 10.65
N GLU A 415 9.40 7.85 10.91
CA GLU A 415 9.87 9.21 10.58
C GLU A 415 11.36 9.15 10.21
N ILE A 416 11.83 10.13 9.40
CA ILE A 416 13.23 10.32 8.99
C ILE A 416 13.99 11.12 10.05
#